data_AF-A0A975JIT0-F1
#
_entry.id   AF-A0A975JIT0-F1
#
_cell.length_a   1.000
_cell.length_b   1.000
_cell.length_c   1.000
_cell.angle_alpha   90.00
_cell.angle_beta   90.00
_cell.angle_gamma   90.00
#
_symmetry.space_group_name_H-M   'P 1'
#
loop_
_entity.id
_entity.type
_entity.pdbx_description
1 polymer ?
#
loop_
_entity_poly.entity_id
_entity_poly.type
_entity_poly.pdbx_seq_one_letter_code
_entity_poly.pdbx_strand_id
1 'polypeptide(L)'
;MAQNNEASVEEILESIKRVIARDNRDEAMEARRRRVAEADDAAERPLATDSDGPQSAEAEAEEDAEEILDLADMQFPHDFAESAGDDELDDSDGPLIAENVRGAMQENLAALAMLAEPGAKPQIVRSGETSLEGLTRELLRPMLAEWLDRNLPTMVEKLVRAEISRIAGKKG
;
A
#
# COMPACT_ATOMS: atom_id res chain seq x y z
N MET A 1 29.15 -38.74 6.52
CA MET A 1 28.56 -38.06 5.35
C MET A 1 27.15 -37.67 5.70
N ALA A 2 26.79 -36.40 5.43
CA ALA A 2 25.45 -35.79 5.39
C ALA A 2 25.43 -34.47 6.19
N GLN A 3 26.11 -33.45 5.67
CA GLN A 3 25.79 -32.06 5.97
C GLN A 3 24.87 -31.57 4.84
N ASN A 4 23.57 -31.86 4.95
CA ASN A 4 22.57 -31.15 4.19
C ASN A 4 22.16 -29.95 5.06
N ASN A 5 22.98 -28.90 5.00
CA ASN A 5 22.57 -27.57 5.41
C ASN A 5 21.58 -27.10 4.35
N GLU A 6 20.30 -27.29 4.63
CA GLU A 6 19.19 -26.56 4.01
C GLU A 6 19.61 -25.09 3.87
N ALA A 7 19.46 -24.50 2.68
CA ALA A 7 20.01 -23.21 2.25
C ALA A 7 20.49 -22.28 3.39
N SER A 8 21.78 -21.93 3.40
CA SER A 8 22.38 -21.13 4.46
C SER A 8 21.64 -19.80 4.62
N VAL A 9 21.52 -19.29 5.84
CA VAL A 9 20.80 -18.02 6.13
C VAL A 9 21.33 -16.87 5.25
N GLU A 10 22.62 -16.87 4.94
CA GLU A 10 23.26 -15.91 4.04
C GLU A 10 22.74 -16.01 2.60
N GLU A 11 22.45 -17.20 2.10
CA GLU A 11 21.87 -17.44 0.77
C GLU A 11 20.42 -16.94 0.70
N ILE A 12 19.66 -17.11 1.79
CA ILE A 12 18.30 -16.55 1.93
C ILE A 12 18.35 -15.02 1.88
N LEU A 13 19.29 -14.40 2.60
CA LEU A 13 19.45 -12.94 2.62
C LEU A 13 19.93 -12.40 1.26
N GLU A 14 20.84 -13.08 0.59
CA GLU A 14 21.28 -12.72 -0.76
C GLU A 14 20.15 -12.84 -1.79
N SER A 15 19.31 -13.86 -1.67
CA SER A 15 18.12 -14.04 -2.52
C SER A 15 17.10 -12.91 -2.32
N ILE A 16 16.79 -12.56 -1.06
CA ILE A 16 15.88 -11.43 -0.74
C ILE A 16 16.47 -10.12 -1.27
N LYS A 17 17.76 -9.86 -1.05
CA LYS A 17 18.45 -8.66 -1.55
C LYS A 17 18.40 -8.57 -3.09
N ARG A 18 18.57 -9.70 -3.77
CA ARG A 18 18.53 -9.77 -5.25
C ARG A 18 17.13 -9.53 -5.80
N VAL A 19 16.09 -10.02 -5.13
CA VAL A 19 14.69 -9.79 -5.50
C VAL A 19 14.32 -8.32 -5.30
N ILE A 20 14.63 -7.73 -4.14
CA ILE A 20 14.33 -6.31 -3.87
C ILE A 20 15.06 -5.38 -4.85
N ALA A 21 16.34 -5.65 -5.15
CA ALA A 21 17.11 -4.85 -6.10
C ALA A 21 16.54 -4.95 -7.53
N ARG A 22 15.98 -6.12 -7.90
CA ARG A 22 15.31 -6.32 -9.17
C ARG A 22 13.98 -5.57 -9.23
N ASP A 23 13.16 -5.71 -8.20
CA ASP A 23 11.85 -5.06 -8.13
C ASP A 23 11.98 -3.54 -8.13
N ASN A 24 12.90 -2.96 -7.34
CA ASN A 24 13.18 -1.52 -7.38
C ASN A 24 13.66 -1.05 -8.77
N ARG A 25 14.44 -1.87 -9.48
CA ARG A 25 14.89 -1.55 -10.84
C ARG A 25 13.74 -1.60 -11.84
N ASP A 26 12.84 -2.55 -11.69
CA ASP A 26 11.66 -2.72 -12.55
C ASP A 26 10.64 -1.60 -12.26
N GLU A 27 10.39 -1.24 -10.99
CA GLU A 27 9.59 -0.08 -10.57
C GLU A 27 10.17 1.24 -11.10
N ALA A 28 11.49 1.44 -11.00
CA ALA A 28 12.16 2.62 -11.55
C ALA A 28 12.05 2.69 -13.08
N MET A 29 12.11 1.54 -13.77
CA MET A 29 11.89 1.47 -15.22
C MET A 29 10.42 1.74 -15.60
N GLU A 30 9.46 1.24 -14.83
CA GLU A 30 8.03 1.52 -15.02
C GLU A 30 7.70 2.99 -14.76
N ALA A 31 8.22 3.59 -13.70
CA ALA A 31 8.07 5.02 -13.43
C ALA A 31 8.69 5.88 -14.55
N ARG A 32 9.82 5.46 -15.12
CA ARG A 32 10.41 6.13 -16.29
C ARG A 32 9.54 5.96 -17.54
N ARG A 33 9.03 4.76 -17.81
CA ARG A 33 8.12 4.51 -18.95
C ARG A 33 6.82 5.30 -18.82
N ARG A 34 6.27 5.40 -17.61
CA ARG A 34 5.07 6.20 -17.33
C ARG A 34 5.29 7.69 -17.62
N ARG A 35 6.41 8.26 -17.16
CA ARG A 35 6.76 9.65 -17.48
C ARG A 35 6.97 9.90 -18.98
N VAL A 36 7.56 8.95 -19.71
CA VAL A 36 7.71 9.06 -21.17
C VAL A 36 6.34 8.99 -21.86
N ALA A 37 5.46 8.07 -21.45
CA ALA A 37 4.11 7.96 -22.00
C ALA A 37 3.25 9.20 -21.69
N GLU A 38 3.37 9.76 -20.49
CA GLU A 38 2.68 11.02 -20.12
C GLU A 38 3.23 12.24 -20.90
N ALA A 39 4.53 12.24 -21.23
CA ALA A 39 5.14 13.28 -22.09
C ALA A 39 4.74 13.14 -23.57
N ASP A 40 4.61 11.91 -24.07
CA ASP A 40 4.15 11.65 -25.45
C ASP A 40 2.64 11.95 -25.60
N ASP A 41 1.79 11.65 -24.60
CA ASP A 41 0.35 11.98 -24.61
C ASP A 41 0.09 13.49 -24.57
N ALA A 42 0.97 14.27 -23.92
CA ALA A 42 0.92 15.73 -23.93
C ALA A 42 1.26 16.34 -25.30
N ALA A 43 1.99 15.63 -26.16
CA ALA A 43 2.39 16.09 -27.49
C ALA A 43 1.36 15.83 -28.60
N GLU A 44 0.37 14.95 -28.38
CA GLU A 44 -0.63 14.56 -29.39
C GLU A 44 -2.02 15.24 -29.27
N ARG A 45 -2.20 16.21 -28.36
CA ARG A 45 -3.48 16.94 -28.27
C ARG A 45 -3.61 18.01 -29.38
N PRO A 46 -4.61 17.93 -30.27
CA PRO A 46 -4.84 18.98 -31.26
C PRO A 46 -5.41 20.23 -30.58
N LEU A 47 -4.77 21.36 -30.88
CA LEU A 47 -5.15 22.71 -30.49
C LEU A 47 -6.54 23.05 -31.07
N ALA A 48 -7.58 23.03 -30.23
CA ALA A 48 -8.89 23.57 -30.56
C ALA A 48 -9.19 24.74 -29.61
N THR A 49 -9.27 25.92 -30.20
CA THR A 49 -9.57 27.19 -29.56
C THR A 49 -11.07 27.28 -29.28
N ASP A 50 -11.47 27.74 -28.09
CA ASP A 50 -12.50 28.76 -27.94
C ASP A 50 -12.56 29.31 -26.49
N SER A 51 -12.09 30.55 -26.39
CA SER A 51 -12.37 31.62 -25.42
C SER A 51 -13.32 31.36 -24.23
N ASP A 52 -12.75 31.31 -23.02
CA ASP A 52 -13.07 32.23 -21.92
C ASP A 52 -11.90 32.27 -20.92
N GLY A 53 -11.44 33.45 -20.53
CA GLY A 53 -10.20 33.64 -19.77
C GLY A 53 -10.27 33.15 -18.32
N PRO A 54 -9.11 32.80 -17.72
CA PRO A 54 -8.53 33.75 -16.77
C PRO A 54 -7.08 34.09 -17.12
N GLN A 55 -6.79 35.38 -17.07
CA GLN A 55 -5.43 35.91 -17.14
C GLN A 55 -4.70 35.59 -15.83
N SER A 56 -3.40 35.29 -15.96
CA SER A 56 -2.36 35.36 -14.91
C SER A 56 -2.23 34.15 -13.99
N ALA A 57 -1.33 33.22 -14.35
CA ALA A 57 -0.33 32.60 -13.48
C ALA A 57 0.42 31.49 -14.26
N GLU A 58 1.06 31.87 -15.36
CA GLU A 58 2.10 31.06 -16.02
C GLU A 58 3.44 31.67 -15.60
N ALA A 59 3.82 31.38 -14.37
CA ALA A 59 5.15 31.50 -13.76
C ALA A 59 5.03 30.84 -12.38
N GLU A 60 6.14 30.56 -11.70
CA GLU A 60 6.22 30.02 -10.32
C GLU A 60 6.29 28.49 -10.14
N ALA A 61 6.29 27.66 -11.19
CA ALA A 61 6.69 26.24 -11.04
C ALA A 61 8.21 26.00 -11.16
N GLU A 62 9.02 27.06 -11.30
CA GLU A 62 10.49 26.98 -11.40
C GLU A 62 11.23 27.56 -10.18
N GLU A 63 10.54 28.13 -9.18
CA GLU A 63 11.21 28.81 -8.05
C GLU A 63 11.39 27.92 -6.79
N ASP A 64 10.63 26.83 -6.63
CA ASP A 64 10.71 25.96 -5.44
C ASP A 64 11.83 24.90 -5.49
N ALA A 65 12.63 24.86 -6.56
CA ALA A 65 13.79 23.97 -6.66
C ALA A 65 15.09 24.58 -6.08
N GLU A 66 15.11 25.88 -5.80
CA GLU A 66 16.30 26.58 -5.30
C GLU A 66 16.41 26.59 -3.77
N GLU A 67 15.39 26.12 -3.04
CA GLU A 67 15.43 26.02 -1.58
C GLU A 67 15.77 24.59 -1.10
N ILE A 68 16.72 23.93 -1.75
CA ILE A 68 17.37 22.75 -1.17
C ILE A 68 18.27 23.25 -0.05
N LEU A 69 17.82 23.09 1.18
CA LEU A 69 18.60 23.41 2.38
C LEU A 69 19.88 22.55 2.42
N ASP A 70 21.04 23.14 2.11
CA ASP A 70 22.32 22.45 2.17
C ASP A 70 22.71 22.22 3.64
N LEU A 71 22.65 20.96 4.07
CA LEU A 71 22.98 20.57 5.44
C LEU A 71 24.45 20.84 5.78
N ALA A 72 25.32 20.99 4.78
CA ALA A 72 26.71 21.36 4.97
C ALA A 72 26.89 22.84 5.36
N ASP A 73 25.97 23.72 4.94
CA ASP A 73 25.97 25.16 5.29
C ASP A 73 25.19 25.46 6.58
N MET A 74 24.64 24.43 7.24
CA MET A 74 24.08 24.57 8.59
C MET A 74 25.21 24.84 9.60
N GLN A 75 25.54 26.12 9.75
CA GLN A 75 26.48 26.59 10.76
C GLN A 75 25.85 26.40 12.14
N PHE A 76 26.14 25.27 12.79
CA PHE A 76 25.93 25.14 14.23
C PHE A 76 26.70 26.27 14.91
N PRO A 77 26.07 27.09 15.78
CA PRO A 77 26.78 28.12 16.50
C PRO A 77 27.94 27.47 17.27
N HIS A 78 29.16 27.87 16.92
CA HIS A 78 30.41 27.35 17.50
C HIS A 78 30.63 27.86 18.93
N ASP A 79 29.67 28.59 19.50
CA ASP A 79 29.71 29.19 20.83
C ASP A 79 29.50 28.17 21.97
N PHE A 80 29.29 26.89 21.65
CA PHE A 80 29.35 25.80 22.65
C PHE A 80 30.76 25.22 22.79
N ALA A 81 31.74 25.64 21.98
CA ALA A 81 33.07 25.05 21.93
C ALA A 81 34.11 25.69 22.90
N GLU A 82 33.67 26.54 23.85
CA GLU A 82 34.58 27.16 24.83
C GLU A 82 34.41 26.67 26.28
N SER A 83 33.73 25.53 26.46
CA SER A 83 33.81 24.72 27.68
C SER A 83 34.36 23.33 27.35
N ALA A 84 35.51 23.27 26.67
CA ALA A 84 36.34 22.06 26.60
C ALA A 84 37.05 21.85 27.96
N GLY A 85 36.26 21.61 29.00
CA GLY A 85 36.71 20.92 30.19
C GLY A 85 36.37 19.46 29.99
N ASP A 86 37.38 18.66 29.64
CA ASP A 86 37.58 17.25 30.01
C ASP A 86 36.33 16.43 30.41
N ASP A 87 35.31 16.37 29.56
CA ASP A 87 34.35 15.27 29.58
C ASP A 87 34.80 14.33 28.47
N GLU A 88 35.56 13.30 28.86
CA GLU A 88 35.58 12.05 28.11
C GLU A 88 34.12 11.77 27.71
N LEU A 89 33.86 11.68 26.41
CA LEU A 89 32.62 11.08 25.93
C LEU A 89 32.64 9.64 26.44
N ASP A 90 32.09 9.44 27.64
CA ASP A 90 31.75 8.15 28.18
C ASP A 90 30.78 7.55 27.16
N ASP A 91 31.32 6.68 26.31
CA ASP A 91 30.58 5.77 25.44
C ASP A 91 29.89 4.73 26.35
N SER A 92 29.21 5.20 27.39
CA SER A 92 28.38 4.36 28.21
C SER A 92 27.22 3.96 27.34
N ASP A 93 27.28 2.69 26.93
CA ASP A 93 26.17 1.80 26.54
C ASP A 93 25.12 1.68 27.68
N GLY A 94 24.87 2.77 28.39
CA GLY A 94 23.88 2.92 29.42
C GLY A 94 22.49 3.00 28.78
N PRO A 95 21.48 2.36 29.38
CA PRO A 95 20.13 2.48 28.88
C PRO A 95 19.67 3.95 28.92
N LEU A 96 19.26 4.47 27.76
CA LEU A 96 18.79 5.86 27.57
C LEU A 96 17.51 6.22 28.34
N ILE A 97 16.91 5.25 29.03
CA ILE A 97 15.66 5.39 29.77
C ILE A 97 15.84 4.80 31.16
N ALA A 98 15.34 5.51 32.16
CA ALA A 98 15.33 5.07 33.55
C ALA A 98 14.56 3.74 33.70
N GLU A 99 15.05 2.86 34.57
CA GLU A 99 14.54 1.49 34.69
C GLU A 99 13.07 1.44 35.14
N ASN A 100 12.64 2.40 35.96
CA ASN A 100 11.24 2.55 36.35
C ASN A 100 10.31 2.87 35.17
N VAL A 101 10.77 3.71 34.22
CA VAL A 101 10.01 4.07 33.03
C VAL A 101 9.91 2.87 32.08
N ARG A 102 10.98 2.08 31.96
CA ARG A 102 10.97 0.81 31.21
C ARG A 102 9.95 -0.18 31.79
N GLY A 103 9.95 -0.36 33.11
CA GLY A 103 8.99 -1.23 33.80
C GLY A 103 7.54 -0.80 33.56
N ALA A 104 7.25 0.50 33.71
CA ALA A 104 5.91 1.03 33.44
C ALA A 104 5.47 0.86 31.97
N MET A 105 6.38 1.02 31.01
CA MET A 105 6.08 0.80 29.59
C MET A 105 5.75 -0.68 29.29
N GLN A 106 6.50 -1.61 29.88
CA GLN A 106 6.25 -3.05 29.74
C GLN A 106 4.92 -3.47 30.37
N GLU A 107 4.60 -2.94 31.56
CA GLU A 107 3.32 -3.20 32.23
C GLU A 107 2.12 -2.68 31.42
N ASN A 108 2.20 -1.46 30.89
CA ASN A 108 1.16 -0.90 30.04
C ASN A 108 0.98 -1.69 28.73
N LEU A 109 2.09 -2.09 28.11
CA LEU A 109 2.07 -2.89 26.89
C LEU A 109 1.50 -4.29 27.15
N ALA A 110 1.79 -4.90 28.31
CA ALA A 110 1.19 -6.16 28.72
C ALA A 110 -0.33 -6.03 28.94
N ALA A 111 -0.78 -4.95 29.58
CA ALA A 111 -2.21 -4.68 29.75
C ALA A 111 -2.93 -4.49 28.40
N LEU A 112 -2.30 -3.79 27.46
CA LEU A 112 -2.83 -3.62 26.10
C LEU A 112 -2.83 -4.94 25.32
N ALA A 113 -1.80 -5.77 25.46
CA ALA A 113 -1.76 -7.09 24.84
C ALA A 113 -2.88 -8.00 25.36
N MET A 114 -3.16 -7.98 26.66
CA MET A 114 -4.30 -8.72 27.24
C MET A 114 -5.66 -8.24 26.72
N LEU A 115 -5.80 -6.95 26.42
CA LEU A 115 -7.03 -6.40 25.82
C LEU A 115 -7.13 -6.69 24.31
N ALA A 116 -5.98 -6.76 23.62
CA ALA A 116 -5.88 -7.02 22.19
C ALA A 116 -5.92 -8.50 21.83
N GLU A 117 -5.78 -9.41 22.80
CA GLU A 117 -5.99 -10.83 22.57
C GLU A 117 -7.44 -11.07 22.11
N PRO A 118 -7.65 -11.59 20.88
CA PRO A 118 -8.99 -11.97 20.45
C PRO A 118 -9.47 -13.10 21.36
N GLY A 119 -10.50 -12.83 22.17
CA GLY A 119 -11.04 -13.76 23.17
C GLY A 119 -11.57 -15.10 22.63
N ALA A 120 -11.47 -15.34 21.33
CA ALA A 120 -11.77 -16.60 20.68
C ALA A 120 -10.58 -17.05 19.84
N LYS A 121 -10.07 -18.26 20.13
CA LYS A 121 -9.20 -19.00 19.20
C LYS A 121 -9.88 -19.03 17.82
N PRO A 122 -9.18 -18.80 16.70
CA PRO A 122 -9.80 -18.90 15.38
C PRO A 122 -10.32 -20.33 15.22
N GLN A 123 -11.62 -20.50 15.41
CA GLN A 123 -12.28 -21.75 15.08
C GLN A 123 -12.20 -21.82 13.57
N ILE A 124 -11.35 -22.72 13.07
CA ILE A 124 -11.36 -23.15 11.67
C ILE A 124 -12.63 -24.01 11.49
N VAL A 125 -13.79 -23.36 11.61
CA VAL A 125 -15.05 -23.92 11.12
C VAL A 125 -15.09 -23.58 9.64
N ARG A 126 -14.87 -24.63 8.84
CA ARG A 126 -15.12 -24.71 7.40
C ARG A 126 -14.90 -23.38 6.68
N SER A 127 -13.65 -23.10 6.30
CA SER A 127 -13.20 -22.10 5.32
C SER A 127 -14.31 -21.15 4.82
N GLY A 128 -14.77 -20.19 5.64
CA GLY A 128 -15.78 -19.21 5.20
C GLY A 128 -16.77 -18.71 6.26
N GLU A 129 -17.05 -19.44 7.34
CA GLU A 129 -18.13 -19.04 8.27
C GLU A 129 -17.74 -17.99 9.32
N THR A 130 -16.44 -17.85 9.63
CA THR A 130 -15.89 -16.81 10.52
C THR A 130 -14.87 -15.89 9.85
N SER A 131 -14.72 -16.00 8.52
CA SER A 131 -13.85 -15.13 7.73
C SER A 131 -14.61 -13.91 7.22
N LEU A 132 -13.91 -12.83 6.86
CA LEU A 132 -14.43 -11.65 6.17
C LEU A 132 -15.34 -12.00 4.97
N GLU A 133 -15.13 -13.17 4.35
CA GLU A 133 -16.00 -13.71 3.32
C GLU A 133 -17.45 -13.93 3.80
N GLY A 134 -17.65 -14.38 5.03
CA GLY A 134 -18.99 -14.55 5.63
C GLY A 134 -19.72 -13.22 5.75
N LEU A 135 -19.06 -12.21 6.30
CA LEU A 135 -19.62 -10.85 6.45
C LEU A 135 -19.92 -10.20 5.10
N THR A 136 -18.99 -10.29 4.14
CA THR A 136 -19.21 -9.75 2.79
C THR A 136 -20.33 -10.47 2.05
N ARG A 137 -20.47 -11.79 2.22
CA ARG A 137 -21.60 -12.57 1.68
C ARG A 137 -22.93 -12.17 2.30
N GLU A 138 -22.98 -11.90 3.60
CA GLU A 138 -24.19 -11.41 4.27
C GLU A 138 -24.61 -10.04 3.73
N LEU A 139 -23.64 -9.14 3.49
CA LEU A 139 -23.88 -7.81 2.93
C LEU A 139 -24.28 -7.84 1.44
N LEU A 140 -23.69 -8.74 0.64
CA LEU A 140 -23.97 -8.84 -0.79
C LEU A 140 -25.29 -9.57 -1.10
N ARG A 141 -25.76 -10.43 -0.19
CA ARG A 141 -27.00 -11.20 -0.38
C ARG A 141 -28.23 -10.34 -0.69
N PRO A 142 -28.56 -9.26 0.04
CA PRO A 142 -29.72 -8.42 -0.27
C PRO A 142 -29.58 -7.69 -1.62
N MET A 143 -28.38 -7.22 -1.97
CA MET A 143 -28.17 -6.51 -3.24
C MET A 143 -28.31 -7.42 -4.45
N LEU A 144 -27.80 -8.65 -4.34
CA LEU A 144 -27.96 -9.66 -5.40
C LEU A 144 -29.42 -10.13 -5.53
N ALA A 145 -30.15 -10.24 -4.41
CA ALA A 145 -31.57 -10.58 -4.44
C ALA A 145 -32.39 -9.52 -5.18
N GLU A 146 -32.22 -8.24 -4.83
CA GLU A 146 -32.93 -7.14 -5.51
C GLU A 146 -32.57 -7.09 -7.01
N TRP A 147 -31.29 -7.28 -7.34
CA TRP A 147 -30.86 -7.31 -8.73
C TRP A 147 -31.50 -8.46 -9.50
N LEU A 148 -31.56 -9.66 -8.91
CA LEU A 148 -32.22 -10.81 -9.51
C LEU A 148 -33.71 -10.55 -9.72
N ASP A 149 -34.41 -10.01 -8.73
CA ASP A 149 -35.84 -9.70 -8.85
C ASP A 149 -36.14 -8.74 -10.02
N ARG A 150 -35.25 -7.78 -10.27
CA ARG A 150 -35.41 -6.78 -11.33
C ARG A 150 -35.00 -7.28 -12.71
N ASN A 151 -33.98 -8.14 -12.82
CA ASN A 151 -33.37 -8.49 -14.11
C ASN A 151 -33.71 -9.91 -14.58
N LEU A 152 -34.03 -10.83 -13.66
CA LEU A 152 -34.33 -12.22 -13.98
C LEU A 152 -35.55 -12.40 -14.89
N PRO A 153 -36.68 -11.68 -14.70
CA PRO A 153 -37.85 -11.84 -15.56
C PRO A 153 -37.53 -11.62 -17.05
N THR A 154 -36.84 -10.53 -17.37
CA THR A 154 -36.46 -10.20 -18.75
C THR A 154 -35.49 -11.21 -19.35
N MET A 155 -34.55 -11.75 -18.56
CA MET A 155 -33.64 -12.80 -19.03
C MET A 155 -34.39 -14.09 -19.35
N VAL A 156 -35.33 -14.50 -18.48
CA VAL A 156 -36.15 -15.70 -18.68
C VAL A 156 -37.06 -15.55 -19.89
N GLU A 157 -37.72 -14.40 -20.08
CA GLU A 157 -38.57 -14.16 -21.25
C GLU A 157 -37.82 -14.30 -22.58
N LYS A 158 -36.59 -13.76 -22.65
CA LYS A 158 -35.72 -13.91 -23.82
C LYS A 158 -35.39 -15.38 -24.08
N LEU A 159 -35.04 -16.11 -23.03
CA LEU A 159 -34.69 -17.53 -23.12
C LEU A 159 -35.90 -18.39 -23.53
N VAL A 160 -37.08 -18.15 -22.94
CA VAL A 160 -38.33 -18.85 -23.26
C VAL A 160 -38.77 -18.54 -24.69
N ARG A 161 -38.66 -17.29 -25.15
CA ARG A 161 -38.96 -16.93 -26.54
C ARG A 161 -38.06 -17.68 -27.51
N ALA A 162 -36.74 -17.73 -27.24
CA ALA A 162 -35.80 -18.50 -28.04
C ALA A 162 -36.14 -20.00 -28.06
N GLU A 163 -36.54 -20.55 -26.91
CA GLU A 163 -36.94 -21.95 -26.77
C GLU A 163 -38.22 -22.28 -27.55
N ILE A 164 -39.25 -21.41 -27.47
CA ILE A 164 -40.50 -21.57 -28.23
C ILE A 164 -40.21 -21.48 -29.73
N SER A 165 -39.43 -20.50 -30.19
CA SER A 165 -39.05 -20.37 -31.60
C SER A 165 -38.32 -21.62 -32.10
N ARG A 166 -37.45 -22.22 -31.28
CA ARG A 166 -36.74 -23.46 -31.60
C ARG A 166 -37.69 -24.65 -31.75
N ILE A 167 -38.63 -24.82 -30.82
CA ILE A 167 -39.60 -25.94 -30.85
C ILE A 167 -40.59 -25.76 -32.00
N ALA A 168 -41.09 -24.54 -32.21
CA ALA A 168 -42.03 -24.23 -33.28
C ALA A 168 -41.41 -24.40 -34.67
N GLY A 169 -40.15 -23.99 -34.86
CA GLY A 169 -39.42 -24.19 -36.11
C GLY A 169 -39.05 -25.64 -36.42
N LYS A 170 -39.09 -26.54 -35.42
CA LYS A 170 -38.79 -27.97 -35.59
C LYS A 170 -40.04 -28.81 -35.91
N LYS A 171 -41.25 -28.23 -35.81
CA LYS A 171 -42.52 -28.94 -36.04
C LYS A 171 -43.24 -28.50 -37.34
N GLY A 172 -42.55 -27.76 -38.20
CA GLY A 172 -42.99 -27.39 -39.55
C GLY A 172 -42.18 -28.10 -40.61
#